data_AF-T0ZVG8-F1
#
_entry.id   AF-T0ZVG8-F1
#
_cell.length_a   1.000
_cell.length_b   1.000
_cell.length_c   1.000
_cell.angle_alpha   90.00
_cell.angle_beta   90.00
_cell.angle_gamma   90.00
#
_symmetry.space_group_name_H-M   'P 1'
#
loop_
_entity.id
_entity.type
_entity.pdbx_description
1 polymer ?
#
loop_
_entity_poly.entity_id
_entity_poly.type
_entity_poly.pdbx_seq_one_letter_code
_entity_poly.pdbx_strand_id
1 'polypeptide(L)'
;MTEKTRTLKFILCWHMHQPDYRNALTHEFELPWTYLHALKDYTDMAAHLERYPNLPVVVNLVPSLMDQLVDYAEQFHEGTWRDPLPALAGHPFAGRTFIGGTPISDRCLSALSCPQDDRSFSGLCPIA
;
A
#
# COMPACT_ATOMS: atom_id res chain seq x y z
N MET A 1 12.55 -2.32 48.03
CA MET A 1 13.26 -1.89 46.81
C MET A 1 12.22 -1.80 45.71
N THR A 2 11.83 -0.58 45.31
CA THR A 2 10.89 -0.36 44.20
C THR A 2 11.63 -0.58 42.89
N GLU A 3 11.23 -1.60 42.14
CA GLU A 3 11.83 -1.93 40.85
C GLU A 3 11.40 -0.86 39.83
N LYS A 4 12.38 -0.10 39.34
CA LYS A 4 12.15 0.96 38.36
C LYS A 4 12.00 0.32 36.99
N THR A 5 10.76 0.22 36.51
CA THR A 5 10.48 -0.19 35.12
C THR A 5 11.13 0.81 34.17
N ARG A 6 12.12 0.33 33.40
CA ARG A 6 12.76 1.12 32.33
C ARG A 6 11.90 1.04 31.09
N THR A 7 11.46 2.19 30.60
CA THR A 7 10.70 2.29 29.35
C THR A 7 11.65 2.26 28.15
N LEU A 8 11.36 1.40 27.17
CA LEU A 8 12.05 1.38 25.89
C LEU A 8 11.32 2.33 24.92
N LYS A 9 12.06 3.26 24.31
CA LYS A 9 11.55 4.01 23.16
C LYS A 9 11.71 3.14 21.92
N PHE A 10 10.60 2.88 21.22
CA PHE A 10 10.55 2.00 20.05
C PHE A 10 9.83 2.70 18.91
N ILE A 11 10.32 2.49 17.68
CA ILE A 11 9.66 2.90 16.45
C ILE A 11 9.82 1.79 15.41
N LEU A 12 8.75 1.49 14.68
CA LEU A 12 8.79 0.55 13.56
C LEU A 12 8.97 1.32 12.26
N CYS A 13 9.99 0.97 11.48
CA CYS A 13 10.23 1.55 10.16
C CYS A 13 10.08 0.46 9.09
N TRP A 14 9.10 0.61 8.21
CA TRP A 14 8.91 -0.26 7.05
C TRP A 14 9.44 0.43 5.80
N HIS A 15 10.43 -0.19 5.18
CA HIS A 15 10.97 0.21 3.90
C HIS A 15 10.49 -0.76 2.84
N MET A 16 9.57 -0.31 1.99
CA MET A 16 9.04 -1.11 0.89
C MET A 16 9.80 -0.75 -0.38
N HIS A 17 10.48 -1.75 -0.94
CA HIS A 17 11.26 -1.61 -2.15
C HIS A 17 10.84 -2.68 -3.14
N GLN A 18 10.53 -2.26 -4.37
CA GLN A 18 10.47 -3.13 -5.54
C GLN A 18 11.29 -2.50 -6.66
N PRO A 19 12.09 -3.29 -7.40
CA PRO A 19 12.60 -2.88 -8.71
C PRO A 19 11.48 -2.37 -9.63
N ASP A 20 11.82 -1.58 -10.63
CA ASP A 20 10.89 -1.32 -11.73
C ASP A 20 10.81 -2.59 -12.60
N TYR A 21 9.65 -3.22 -12.63
CA TYR A 21 9.40 -4.44 -13.40
C TYR A 21 8.80 -4.15 -14.78
N ARG A 22 8.63 -2.88 -15.13
CA ARG A 22 8.15 -2.49 -16.44
C ARG A 22 9.30 -2.44 -17.43
N ASN A 23 9.01 -2.86 -18.66
CA ASN A 23 9.91 -2.65 -19.77
C ASN A 23 10.05 -1.14 -20.04
N ALA A 24 11.29 -0.64 -20.13
CA ALA A 24 11.55 0.79 -20.28
C ALA A 24 11.06 1.41 -21.61
N LEU A 25 10.75 0.59 -22.62
CA LEU A 25 10.26 1.04 -23.92
C LEU A 25 8.75 0.83 -24.07
N THR A 26 8.24 -0.33 -23.69
CA THR A 26 6.82 -0.68 -23.88
C THR A 26 5.94 -0.35 -22.69
N HIS A 27 6.53 -0.12 -21.51
CA HIS A 27 5.84 -0.01 -20.23
C HIS A 27 5.00 -1.23 -19.83
N GLU A 28 5.14 -2.36 -20.54
CA GLU A 28 4.53 -3.63 -20.17
C GLU A 28 5.26 -4.22 -18.96
N PHE A 29 4.51 -4.86 -18.06
CA PHE A 29 5.11 -5.51 -16.90
C PHE A 29 5.75 -6.83 -17.34
N GLU A 30 7.07 -6.92 -17.18
CA GLU A 30 7.83 -8.13 -17.45
C GLU A 30 7.63 -9.16 -16.33
N LEU A 31 7.40 -8.68 -15.10
CA LEU A 31 7.14 -9.50 -13.93
C LEU A 31 6.03 -8.87 -13.06
N PRO A 32 5.06 -9.65 -12.55
CA PRO A 32 3.91 -9.15 -11.81
C PRO A 32 4.19 -8.94 -10.31
N TRP A 33 5.45 -8.73 -9.93
CA TRP A 33 5.84 -8.78 -8.51
C TRP A 33 5.28 -7.61 -7.72
N THR A 34 5.22 -6.41 -8.29
CA THR A 34 4.58 -5.27 -7.63
C THR A 34 3.11 -5.57 -7.32
N TYR A 35 2.39 -6.18 -8.27
CA TYR A 35 0.99 -6.60 -8.06
C TYR A 35 0.87 -7.69 -6.98
N LEU A 36 1.72 -8.72 -7.02
CA LEU A 36 1.67 -9.82 -6.06
C LEU A 36 2.01 -9.38 -4.63
N HIS A 37 3.01 -8.51 -4.48
CA HIS A 37 3.36 -7.94 -3.18
C HIS A 37 2.31 -6.94 -2.69
N ALA A 38 1.68 -6.18 -3.59
CA ALA A 38 0.54 -5.35 -3.25
C ALA A 38 -0.61 -6.19 -2.69
N LEU A 39 -0.95 -7.29 -3.34
CA LEU A 39 -2.05 -8.18 -2.96
C LEU A 39 -1.84 -8.90 -1.62
N LYS A 40 -0.60 -9.14 -1.24
CA LYS A 40 -0.26 -9.89 -0.05
C LYS A 40 0.30 -8.98 1.04
N ASP A 41 1.54 -8.54 0.85
CA ASP A 41 2.33 -7.96 1.93
C ASP A 41 1.90 -6.52 2.24
N TYR A 42 1.59 -5.71 1.23
CA TYR A 42 1.24 -4.29 1.45
C TYR A 42 -0.17 -4.11 1.96
N THR A 43 -1.11 -4.94 1.52
CA THR A 43 -2.47 -4.98 2.07
C THR A 43 -2.51 -5.47 3.50
N ASP A 44 -1.75 -6.53 3.83
CA ASP A 44 -1.64 -6.99 5.21
C ASP A 44 -1.03 -5.90 6.08
N MET A 45 0.03 -5.25 5.60
CA MET A 45 0.66 -4.10 6.26
C MET A 45 -0.33 -2.97 6.55
N ALA A 46 -1.09 -2.51 5.55
CA ALA A 46 -2.09 -1.46 5.70
C ALA A 46 -3.19 -1.86 6.70
N ALA A 47 -3.68 -3.10 6.63
CA ALA A 47 -4.71 -3.61 7.53
C ALA A 47 -4.28 -3.59 9.01
N HIS A 48 -3.00 -3.80 9.30
CA HIS A 48 -2.47 -3.68 10.66
C HIS A 48 -2.47 -2.24 11.16
N LEU A 49 -2.13 -1.27 10.29
CA LEU A 49 -2.13 0.15 10.64
C LEU A 49 -3.54 0.68 10.86
N GLU A 50 -4.50 0.26 10.03
CA GLU A 50 -5.92 0.60 10.20
C GLU A 50 -6.49 0.04 11.50
N ARG A 51 -6.07 -1.16 11.91
CA ARG A 51 -6.50 -1.77 13.18
C ARG A 51 -5.92 -1.04 14.40
N TYR A 52 -4.74 -0.45 14.28
CA TYR A 52 -4.02 0.20 15.38
C TYR A 52 -3.60 1.64 15.01
N PRO A 53 -4.57 2.57 14.85
CA PRO A 53 -4.30 3.92 14.32
C PRO A 53 -3.39 4.78 15.20
N ASN A 54 -3.22 4.42 16.47
CA ASN A 54 -2.35 5.13 17.42
C ASN A 54 -0.92 4.57 17.46
N LEU A 55 -0.58 3.54 16.68
CA LEU A 55 0.75 2.96 16.64
C LEU A 55 1.70 3.88 15.84
N PRO A 56 2.76 4.44 16.45
CA PRO A 56 3.71 5.25 15.72
C PRO A 56 4.60 4.36 14.84
N VAL A 57 4.42 4.49 13.52
CA VAL A 57 5.20 3.79 12.50
C VAL A 57 5.68 4.75 11.42
N VAL A 58 6.75 4.39 10.73
CA VAL A 58 7.22 5.07 9.52
C VAL A 58 7.10 4.10 8.35
N VAL A 59 6.42 4.50 7.29
CA VAL A 59 6.36 3.75 6.03
C VAL A 59 7.08 4.55 4.96
N ASN A 60 8.13 3.95 4.40
CA ASN A 60 8.90 4.51 3.28
C ASN A 60 8.64 3.66 2.03
N LEU A 61 8.00 4.23 1.03
CA LEU A 61 7.81 3.63 -0.29
C LEU A 61 8.81 4.25 -1.27
N VAL A 62 9.62 3.42 -1.92
CA VAL A 62 10.57 3.89 -2.94
C VAL A 62 9.82 4.42 -4.17
N PRO A 63 10.28 5.49 -4.84
CA PRO A 63 9.55 6.08 -5.98
C PRO A 63 9.16 5.09 -7.09
N SER A 64 10.07 4.19 -7.48
CA SER A 64 9.78 3.16 -8.49
C SER A 64 8.63 2.23 -8.10
N LEU A 65 8.50 1.92 -6.82
CA LEU A 65 7.37 1.14 -6.30
C LEU A 65 6.08 1.97 -6.36
N MET A 66 6.13 3.23 -5.96
CA MET A 66 4.97 4.13 -6.00
C MET A 66 4.43 4.27 -7.43
N ASP A 67 5.30 4.53 -8.40
CA ASP A 67 4.93 4.71 -9.80
C ASP A 67 4.22 3.47 -10.37
N GLN A 68 4.70 2.27 -10.03
CA GLN A 68 4.07 1.03 -10.46
C GLN A 68 2.73 0.77 -9.76
N LEU A 69 2.57 1.12 -8.47
CA LEU A 69 1.30 0.98 -7.77
C LEU A 69 0.23 1.92 -8.34
N VAL A 70 0.61 3.15 -8.67
CA VAL A 70 -0.27 4.12 -9.35
C VAL A 70 -0.67 3.60 -10.74
N ASP A 71 0.29 3.09 -11.51
CA ASP A 71 0.06 2.48 -12.83
C ASP A 71 -0.94 1.32 -12.75
N TYR A 72 -0.81 0.42 -11.76
CA TYR A 72 -1.81 -0.63 -11.53
C TYR A 72 -3.19 -0.05 -11.18
N ALA A 73 -3.26 0.96 -10.31
CA ALA A 73 -4.53 1.58 -9.94
C ALA A 73 -5.26 2.17 -11.15
N GLU A 74 -4.53 2.81 -12.07
CA GLU A 74 -5.06 3.32 -13.33
C GLU A 74 -5.54 2.18 -14.25
N GLN A 75 -4.75 1.11 -14.40
CA GLN A 75 -5.16 -0.08 -15.16
C GLN A 75 -6.47 -0.68 -14.64
N PHE A 76 -6.63 -0.76 -13.31
CA PHE A 76 -7.88 -1.21 -12.68
C PHE A 76 -9.06 -0.29 -12.97
N HIS A 77 -8.85 1.03 -12.97
CA HIS A 77 -9.88 2.02 -13.27
C HIS A 77 -10.33 1.96 -14.74
N GLU A 78 -9.38 1.80 -15.65
CA GLU A 78 -9.61 1.79 -17.10
C GLU A 78 -10.06 0.43 -17.63
N GLY A 79 -9.80 -0.66 -16.89
CA GLY A 79 -10.03 -2.03 -17.35
C GLY A 79 -9.06 -2.45 -18.47
N THR A 80 -7.90 -1.80 -18.56
CA THR A 80 -6.84 -2.11 -19.53
C THR A 80 -5.64 -2.68 -18.81
N TRP A 81 -5.02 -3.71 -19.37
CA TRP A 81 -3.99 -4.48 -18.68
C TRP A 81 -2.67 -4.46 -19.45
N ARG A 82 -1.64 -3.93 -18.80
CA ARG A 82 -0.22 -3.99 -19.22
C ARG A 82 0.53 -5.14 -18.55
N ASP A 83 -0.01 -5.68 -17.46
CA ASP A 83 0.40 -6.96 -16.88
C ASP A 83 -0.53 -8.08 -17.39
N PRO A 84 0.00 -9.16 -17.98
CA PRO A 84 -0.80 -10.31 -18.37
C PRO A 84 -1.53 -11.00 -17.21
N LEU A 85 -0.99 -10.93 -15.98
CA LEU A 85 -1.52 -11.70 -14.86
C LEU A 85 -2.94 -11.27 -14.44
N PRO A 86 -3.25 -9.98 -14.22
CA PRO A 86 -4.62 -9.52 -13.99
C PRO A 86 -5.59 -9.91 -15.11
N ALA A 87 -5.16 -9.86 -16.37
CA ALA A 87 -5.99 -10.25 -17.52
C ALA A 87 -6.30 -11.75 -17.51
N LEU A 88 -5.30 -12.60 -17.25
CA LEU A 88 -5.46 -14.05 -17.13
C LEU A 88 -6.32 -14.45 -15.93
N ALA A 89 -6.32 -13.65 -14.86
CA ALA A 89 -7.16 -13.86 -13.70
C ALA A 89 -8.66 -13.60 -13.97
N GLY A 90 -9.04 -13.07 -15.15
CA GLY A 90 -10.42 -13.04 -15.63
C GLY A 90 -11.32 -11.91 -15.12
N HIS A 91 -10.77 -10.86 -14.48
CA HIS A 91 -11.46 -9.65 -13.98
C HIS A 91 -12.50 -9.87 -12.82
N PRO A 92 -12.75 -8.86 -11.95
CA PRO A 92 -11.85 -7.97 -11.22
C PRO A 92 -11.67 -8.43 -9.75
N PHE A 93 -10.73 -7.83 -9.03
CA PHE A 93 -10.73 -7.81 -7.55
C PHE A 93 -11.92 -7.01 -6.95
N ALA A 94 -13.05 -6.86 -7.66
CA ALA A 94 -14.18 -6.02 -7.26
C ALA A 94 -15.18 -6.72 -6.33
N GLY A 95 -14.77 -7.72 -5.53
CA GLY A 95 -15.80 -8.35 -4.68
C GLY A 95 -15.45 -9.41 -3.66
N ARG A 96 -14.19 -9.69 -3.29
CA ARG A 96 -13.97 -10.78 -2.31
C ARG A 96 -12.74 -10.71 -1.40
N THR A 97 -12.20 -9.52 -1.17
CA THR A 97 -11.35 -9.29 0.01
C THR A 97 -11.75 -7.95 0.62
N PHE A 98 -12.78 -8.03 1.46
CA PHE A 98 -13.20 -6.93 2.30
C PHE A 98 -12.35 -6.95 3.56
N ILE A 99 -11.58 -5.90 3.80
CA ILE A 99 -11.14 -5.56 5.16
C ILE A 99 -12.05 -4.41 5.60
N GLY A 100 -13.04 -4.73 6.45
CA GLY A 100 -14.00 -3.75 6.95
C GLY A 100 -15.09 -3.28 5.96
N GLY A 101 -15.27 -3.94 4.80
CA GLY A 101 -16.40 -3.66 3.89
C GLY A 101 -16.09 -2.78 2.68
N THR A 102 -14.85 -2.32 2.51
CA THR A 102 -14.41 -1.52 1.36
C THR A 102 -13.43 -2.28 0.45
N PRO A 103 -13.46 -2.04 -0.88
CA PRO A 103 -12.50 -2.62 -1.82
C PRO A 103 -11.05 -2.19 -1.51
N ILE A 104 -10.11 -3.11 -1.68
CA ILE A 104 -8.67 -2.88 -1.47
C ILE A 104 -8.11 -1.80 -2.41
N SER A 105 -8.62 -1.69 -3.64
CA SER A 105 -8.25 -0.65 -4.61
C SER A 105 -8.42 0.76 -4.03
N ASP A 106 -9.52 0.97 -3.31
CA ASP A 106 -9.90 2.30 -2.83
C ASP A 106 -9.12 2.66 -1.55
N ARG A 107 -8.71 1.66 -0.76
CA ARG A 107 -7.95 1.86 0.49
C ARG A 107 -6.45 2.07 0.28
N CYS A 108 -5.84 1.37 -0.68
CA CYS A 108 -4.45 1.65 -1.05
C CYS A 108 -4.32 3.08 -1.58
N LEU A 109 -5.24 3.54 -2.43
CA LEU A 109 -5.27 4.93 -2.90
C LEU A 109 -5.56 5.93 -1.77
N SER A 110 -6.49 5.67 -0.85
CA SER A 110 -6.80 6.60 0.24
C SER A 110 -5.63 6.78 1.22
N ALA A 111 -4.85 5.73 1.49
CA ALA A 111 -3.65 5.81 2.32
C ALA A 111 -2.52 6.63 1.65
N LEU A 112 -2.46 6.62 0.31
CA LEU A 112 -1.47 7.36 -0.48
C LEU A 112 -1.91 8.78 -0.83
N SER A 113 -3.21 9.07 -0.74
CA SER A 113 -3.82 10.40 -0.97
C SER A 113 -3.70 11.35 0.23
N CYS A 114 -3.14 10.89 1.35
CA CYS A 114 -2.93 11.75 2.52
C CYS A 114 -1.90 12.85 2.18
N PRO A 115 -2.27 14.14 2.25
CA PRO A 115 -1.35 15.23 1.92
C PRO A 115 -0.08 15.15 2.76
N GLN A 116 1.07 15.00 2.11
CA GLN A 116 2.38 14.87 2.76
C GLN A 116 2.88 16.20 3.39
N ASP A 117 2.15 17.30 3.19
CA ASP A 117 2.59 18.65 3.58
C ASP A 117 2.16 19.08 4.99
N ASP A 118 1.34 18.32 5.70
CA ASP A 118 0.97 18.67 7.06
C ASP A 118 1.97 18.09 8.08
N ARG A 119 3.12 18.76 8.23
CA ARG A 119 4.06 18.53 9.36
C ARG A 119 3.53 19.04 10.70
N SER A 120 2.22 19.22 10.82
CA SER A 120 1.52 19.46 12.08
C SER A 120 0.88 18.15 12.51
N PHE A 121 1.54 17.45 13.43
CA PHE A 121 0.99 16.26 14.07
C PHE A 121 -0.16 16.68 15.02
N SER A 122 -1.29 17.10 14.46
CA SER A 122 -2.52 17.43 15.19
C SER A 122 -3.71 17.43 14.23
N GLY A 123 -4.04 16.28 13.66
CA GLY A 123 -5.19 16.17 12.77
C GLY A 123 -5.44 14.73 12.38
N LEU A 124 -6.30 14.08 13.15
CA LEU A 124 -6.91 12.81 12.79
C LEU A 124 -7.44 12.90 11.35
N CYS A 125 -6.93 12.06 10.45
CA CYS A 125 -7.67 11.67 9.26
C CYS A 125 -8.51 10.45 9.67
N PRO A 126 -9.82 10.59 9.93
CA PRO A 126 -10.66 9.44 10.18
C PRO A 126 -10.99 8.84 8.82
N ILE A 127 -10.41 7.67 8.55
CA ILE A 127 -10.88 6.80 7.48
C ILE A 127 -12.23 6.25 7.97
N ALA A 128 -13.33 6.87 7.54
CA ALA A 128 -14.70 6.39 7.73
C ALA A 128 -15.09 5.44 6.61
#